data_AF-A0A959BBG6-F1
#
_entry.id   AF-A0A959BBG6-F1
#
_cell.length_a   1.000
_cell.length_b   1.000
_cell.length_c   1.000
_cell.angle_alpha   90.00
_cell.angle_beta   90.00
_cell.angle_gamma   90.00
#
_symmetry.space_group_name_H-M   'P 1'
#
loop_
_entity.id
_entity.type
_entity.pdbx_description
1 polymer ?
#
loop_
_entity_poly.entity_id
_entity_poly.type
_entity_poly.pdbx_seq_one_letter_code
_entity_poly.pdbx_strand_id
1 'polypeptide(L)'
;MHDFFSINRNALILRPTRDLIDWANTVFPEDPIDYDDMDQHDEQDVFLLPDFSSTEETLEWLKENCEDFLAHILEDWCMDKNAWPSPLDWPLFERFFQYSIETSVVDTMDEGYDDSDDDLEDFEDGEGFSDFDFEDN
;
A
#
# COMPACT_ATOMS: atom_id res chain seq x y z
N MET A 1 -23.71 19.89 -4.50
CA MET A 1 -22.34 20.45 -4.44
C MET A 1 -21.57 19.39 -3.67
N HIS A 2 -20.53 18.80 -4.26
CA HIS A 2 -19.72 17.84 -3.52
C HIS A 2 -18.84 18.64 -2.57
N ASP A 3 -18.91 18.28 -1.29
CA ASP A 3 -18.02 18.83 -0.28
C ASP A 3 -16.68 18.10 -0.37
N PHE A 4 -15.60 18.86 -0.30
CA PHE A 4 -14.24 18.41 -0.48
C PHE A 4 -13.54 18.50 0.87
N PHE A 5 -13.05 17.38 1.41
CA PHE A 5 -12.43 17.30 2.72
C PHE A 5 -10.92 17.17 2.58
N SER A 6 -10.16 18.14 3.08
CA SER A 6 -8.70 18.00 3.11
C SER A 6 -8.31 16.93 4.12
N ILE A 7 -7.57 15.92 3.69
CA ILE A 7 -6.95 14.94 4.58
C ILE A 7 -5.65 15.56 5.10
N ASN A 8 -5.44 15.55 6.42
CA ASN A 8 -4.16 15.96 7.02
C ASN A 8 -3.14 14.82 6.86
N ARG A 9 -2.74 14.54 5.62
CA ARG A 9 -1.73 13.53 5.24
C ARG A 9 -1.01 13.97 3.98
N ASN A 10 0.27 13.60 3.87
CA ASN A 10 1.04 13.78 2.63
C ASN A 10 0.83 12.57 1.72
N ALA A 11 0.86 12.75 0.40
CA ALA A 11 0.88 11.65 -0.56
C ALA A 11 2.29 11.46 -1.12
N LEU A 12 2.82 10.25 -1.03
CA LEU A 12 4.03 9.81 -1.70
C LEU A 12 3.64 9.07 -2.97
N ILE A 13 4.07 9.56 -4.11
CA ILE A 13 3.86 8.94 -5.42
C ILE A 13 5.21 8.36 -5.86
N LEU A 14 5.25 7.05 -6.13
CA LEU A 14 6.42 6.35 -6.62
C LEU A 14 6.17 5.87 -8.04
N ARG A 15 7.03 6.32 -8.96
CA ARG A 15 7.01 5.87 -10.36
C ARG A 15 8.13 4.87 -10.57
N PRO A 16 7.84 3.67 -11.08
CA PRO A 16 8.87 2.71 -11.42
C PRO A 16 9.76 3.27 -12.53
N THR A 17 11.06 3.09 -12.38
CA THR A 17 12.06 3.47 -13.38
C THR A 17 12.44 2.27 -14.25
N ARG A 18 13.17 2.54 -15.33
CA ARG A 18 13.73 1.47 -16.17
C ARG A 18 14.64 0.52 -15.39
N ASP A 19 15.38 0.99 -14.38
CA ASP A 19 16.24 0.14 -13.54
C ASP A 19 15.44 -0.96 -12.80
N LEU A 20 14.24 -0.64 -12.32
CA LEU A 20 13.36 -1.62 -11.67
C LEU A 20 12.91 -2.68 -12.67
N ILE A 21 12.50 -2.26 -13.88
CA ILE A 21 12.01 -3.16 -14.93
C ILE A 21 13.13 -4.03 -15.48
N ASP A 22 14.31 -3.47 -15.68
CA ASP A 22 15.49 -4.22 -16.06
C ASP A 22 15.82 -5.28 -15.01
N TRP A 23 15.72 -4.95 -13.71
CA TRP A 23 15.86 -5.95 -12.66
C TRP A 23 14.76 -7.02 -12.72
N ALA A 24 13.48 -6.64 -12.85
CA ALA A 24 12.38 -7.60 -12.94
C ALA A 24 12.56 -8.58 -14.11
N ASN A 25 13.00 -8.08 -15.27
CA ASN A 25 13.32 -8.87 -16.46
C ASN A 25 14.52 -9.82 -16.26
N THR A 26 15.46 -9.49 -15.36
CA THR A 26 16.53 -10.43 -15.00
C THR A 26 16.06 -11.57 -14.10
N VAL A 27 15.02 -11.32 -13.30
CA VAL A 27 14.41 -12.32 -12.40
C VAL A 27 13.45 -13.23 -13.17
N PHE A 28 12.66 -12.68 -14.10
CA PHE A 28 11.66 -13.38 -14.91
C PHE A 28 11.95 -13.25 -16.42
N PRO A 29 13.05 -13.85 -16.92
CA PRO A 29 13.44 -13.73 -18.33
C PRO A 29 12.45 -14.37 -19.31
N GLU A 30 11.55 -15.23 -18.83
CA GLU A 30 10.51 -15.89 -19.61
C GLU A 30 9.36 -14.97 -20.04
N ASP A 31 9.13 -13.87 -19.32
CA ASP A 31 8.03 -12.92 -19.57
C ASP A 31 8.52 -11.47 -19.39
N PRO A 32 9.37 -10.98 -20.32
CA PRO A 32 9.98 -9.67 -20.18
C PRO A 32 8.98 -8.54 -20.44
N ILE A 33 9.08 -7.49 -19.63
CA ILE A 33 8.29 -6.26 -19.71
C ILE A 33 9.12 -5.20 -20.44
N ASP A 34 8.54 -4.52 -21.43
CA ASP A 34 9.16 -3.35 -22.04
C ASP A 34 8.72 -2.08 -21.29
N TYR A 35 9.71 -1.37 -20.73
CA TYR A 35 9.49 -0.09 -20.03
C TYR A 35 8.79 0.96 -20.90
N ASP A 36 8.99 0.93 -22.22
CA ASP A 36 8.40 1.90 -23.14
C ASP A 36 6.93 1.54 -23.49
N ASP A 37 6.51 0.29 -23.26
CA ASP A 37 5.13 -0.17 -23.44
C ASP A 37 4.28 -0.05 -22.16
N MET A 38 4.91 0.12 -20.99
CA MET A 38 4.23 0.36 -19.71
C MET A 38 3.53 1.72 -19.72
N ASP A 39 2.28 1.76 -19.27
CA ASP A 39 1.63 3.03 -18.98
C ASP A 39 2.13 3.55 -17.63
N GLN A 40 3.23 4.31 -17.68
CA GLN A 40 3.87 4.89 -16.50
C GLN A 40 2.93 5.76 -15.66
N HIS A 41 1.77 6.15 -16.17
CA HIS A 41 0.75 6.87 -15.40
C HIS A 41 -0.14 5.95 -14.55
N ASP A 42 -0.38 4.72 -15.01
CA ASP A 42 -1.29 3.77 -14.34
C ASP A 42 -0.55 2.80 -13.41
N GLU A 43 0.77 2.65 -13.57
CA GLU A 43 1.60 1.72 -12.79
C GLU A 43 2.38 2.42 -11.66
N GLN A 44 1.79 3.46 -11.04
CA GLN A 44 2.40 4.20 -9.93
C GLN A 44 1.86 3.71 -8.59
N ASP A 45 2.75 3.58 -7.62
CA ASP A 45 2.37 3.30 -6.24
C ASP A 45 2.14 4.62 -5.49
N VAL A 46 1.01 4.73 -4.80
CA VAL A 46 0.66 5.93 -4.02
C VAL A 46 0.41 5.56 -2.57
N PHE A 47 1.20 6.17 -1.67
CA PHE A 47 1.09 5.96 -0.23
C PHE A 47 0.65 7.25 0.47
N LEU A 48 -0.31 7.14 1.39
CA LEU A 48 -0.64 8.23 2.32
C LEU A 48 0.31 8.17 3.52
N LEU A 49 1.18 9.17 3.59
CA LEU A 49 2.11 9.37 4.70
C LEU A 49 1.47 10.21 5.81
N PRO A 50 2.00 10.15 7.05
CA PRO A 50 1.62 11.07 8.11
C PRO A 50 1.75 12.55 7.69
N ASP A 51 1.03 13.41 8.39
CA ASP A 51 1.27 14.85 8.29
C ASP A 51 2.60 15.20 8.96
N PHE A 52 3.43 15.95 8.23
CA PHE A 52 4.75 16.39 8.66
C PHE A 52 4.81 17.90 8.55
N SER A 53 5.62 18.53 9.40
CA SER A 53 5.70 19.99 9.42
C SER A 53 6.37 20.58 8.18
N SER A 54 7.13 19.76 7.44
CA SER A 54 7.82 20.16 6.22
C SER A 54 8.11 18.95 5.31
N THR A 55 8.32 19.22 4.02
CA THR A 55 8.77 18.20 3.06
C THR A 55 10.16 17.63 3.41
N GLU A 56 11.02 18.40 4.07
CA GLU A 56 12.33 17.94 4.52
C GLU A 56 12.19 16.85 5.60
N GLU A 57 11.31 17.08 6.58
CA GLU A 57 10.99 16.10 7.61
C GLU A 57 10.35 14.83 7.02
N THR A 58 9.45 14.98 6.04
CA THR A 58 8.88 13.84 5.30
C THR A 58 9.97 13.03 4.59
N LEU A 59 10.92 13.71 3.96
CA LEU A 59 12.01 13.05 3.23
C LEU A 59 12.98 12.33 4.16
N GLU A 60 13.31 12.93 5.32
CA GLU A 60 14.12 12.27 6.34
C GLU A 60 13.44 11.01 6.86
N TRP A 61 12.15 11.10 7.20
CA TRP A 61 11.37 9.94 7.61
C TRP A 61 11.30 8.89 6.50
N LEU A 62 11.08 9.27 5.24
CA LEU A 62 11.05 8.34 4.12
C LEU A 62 12.38 7.59 3.95
N LYS A 63 13.52 8.28 4.14
CA LYS A 63 14.85 7.65 4.09
C LYS A 63 15.04 6.60 5.18
N GLU A 64 14.57 6.89 6.38
CA GLU A 64 14.65 5.96 7.52
C GLU A 64 13.77 4.72 7.33
N ASN A 65 12.66 4.84 6.58
CA ASN A 65 11.69 3.77 6.37
C ASN A 65 11.73 3.20 4.93
N CYS A 66 12.72 3.57 4.11
CA CYS A 66 12.75 3.20 2.68
C CYS A 66 12.84 1.69 2.43
N GLU A 67 13.43 0.95 3.38
CA GLU A 67 13.51 -0.51 3.33
C GLU A 67 12.12 -1.15 3.29
N ASP A 68 11.17 -0.64 4.09
CA ASP A 68 9.81 -1.17 4.14
C ASP A 68 9.05 -0.92 2.83
N PHE A 69 9.21 0.26 2.23
CA PHE A 69 8.61 0.58 0.93
C PHE A 69 9.21 -0.28 -0.20
N LEU A 70 10.54 -0.44 -0.22
CA LEU A 70 11.21 -1.32 -1.16
C LEU A 70 10.72 -2.75 -1.01
N ALA A 71 10.67 -3.27 0.22
CA ALA A 71 10.22 -4.64 0.49
C ALA A 71 8.77 -4.85 0.06
N HIS A 72 7.88 -3.90 0.34
CA HIS A 72 6.48 -3.97 -0.05
C HIS A 72 6.32 -4.07 -1.57
N ILE A 73 6.95 -3.15 -2.31
CA ILE A 73 6.82 -3.11 -3.77
C ILE A 73 7.51 -4.33 -4.39
N LEU A 74 8.74 -4.66 -3.98
CA LEU A 74 9.47 -5.80 -4.54
C LEU A 74 8.75 -7.14 -4.31
N GLU A 75 7.94 -7.25 -3.26
CA GLU A 75 7.12 -8.45 -3.01
C GLU A 75 6.01 -8.62 -4.06
N ASP A 76 5.45 -7.51 -4.57
CA ASP A 76 4.48 -7.53 -5.66
C ASP A 76 5.12 -7.95 -6.99
N TRP A 77 6.38 -7.56 -7.23
CA TRP A 77 7.13 -7.97 -8.41
C TRP A 77 7.66 -9.42 -8.31
N CYS A 78 8.21 -9.79 -7.15
CA CYS A 78 8.85 -11.09 -6.94
C CYS A 78 8.68 -11.55 -5.49
N MET A 79 7.98 -12.66 -5.27
CA MET A 79 7.81 -13.22 -3.92
C MET A 79 9.10 -13.89 -3.36
N ASP A 80 10.08 -14.23 -4.21
CA ASP A 80 11.34 -14.84 -3.77
C ASP A 80 12.33 -13.78 -3.28
N LYS A 81 12.40 -13.61 -1.95
CA LYS A 81 13.30 -12.64 -1.29
C LYS A 81 14.79 -12.88 -1.55
N ASN A 82 15.18 -14.06 -2.02
CA ASN A 82 16.58 -14.33 -2.38
C ASN A 82 16.97 -13.71 -3.73
N ALA A 83 15.99 -13.40 -4.59
CA ALA A 83 16.20 -12.74 -5.88
C ALA A 83 16.22 -11.20 -5.77
N TRP A 84 15.87 -10.68 -4.59
CA TRP A 84 15.82 -9.24 -4.35
C TRP A 84 17.23 -8.62 -4.38
N PRO A 85 17.36 -7.36 -4.82
CA PRO A 85 18.61 -6.63 -4.66
C PRO A 85 18.95 -6.48 -3.18
N SER A 86 20.24 -6.43 -2.87
CA SER A 86 20.73 -6.20 -1.51
C SER A 86 21.93 -5.25 -1.55
N PRO A 87 22.01 -4.25 -0.66
CA PRO A 87 21.05 -3.91 0.40
C PRO A 87 19.79 -3.17 -0.13
N LEU A 88 18.70 -3.20 0.65
CA LEU A 88 17.50 -2.39 0.43
C LEU A 88 17.69 -1.01 1.09
N ASP A 89 18.48 -0.15 0.46
CA ASP A 89 18.86 1.15 1.01
C ASP A 89 18.34 2.32 0.16
N TRP A 90 18.56 3.55 0.65
CA TRP A 90 18.14 4.76 -0.04
C TRP A 90 18.71 4.90 -1.47
N PRO A 91 20.00 4.60 -1.74
CA PRO A 91 20.50 4.55 -3.10
C PRO A 91 19.74 3.59 -4.02
N LEU A 92 19.34 2.41 -3.55
CA LEU A 92 18.49 1.51 -4.34
C LEU A 92 17.12 2.13 -4.59
N PHE A 93 16.52 2.73 -3.56
CA PHE A 93 15.23 3.41 -3.68
C PHE A 93 15.25 4.50 -4.76
N GLU A 94 16.24 5.40 -4.75
CA GLU A 94 16.38 6.46 -5.75
C GLU A 94 16.67 5.94 -7.16
N ARG A 95 17.28 4.76 -7.26
CA ARG A 95 17.51 4.11 -8.55
C ARG A 95 16.23 3.50 -9.10
N PHE A 96 15.45 2.83 -8.26
CA PHE A 96 14.27 2.09 -8.68
C PHE A 96 13.05 2.98 -8.88
N PHE A 97 12.96 4.10 -8.16
CA PHE A 97 11.79 4.96 -8.17
C PHE A 97 12.12 6.42 -8.42
N GLN A 98 11.30 7.06 -9.25
CA GLN A 98 11.14 8.51 -9.23
C GLN A 98 9.99 8.86 -8.28
N TYR A 99 10.26 9.64 -7.23
CA TYR A 99 9.27 9.95 -6.21
C TYR A 99 8.80 11.42 -6.24
N SER A 100 7.54 11.66 -5.85
CA SER A 100 6.97 12.99 -5.56
C SER A 100 6.25 12.96 -4.22
N ILE A 101 6.33 14.06 -3.45
CA ILE A 101 5.61 14.22 -2.18
C ILE A 101 4.64 15.39 -2.35
N GLU A 102 3.35 15.11 -2.26
CA GLU A 102 2.28 16.10 -2.36
C GLU A 102 1.69 16.37 -0.97
N THR A 103 1.63 17.64 -0.56
CA THR A 103 1.18 18.04 0.79
C THR A 103 -0.32 18.35 0.86
N SER A 104 -1.04 18.26 -0.26
CA SER A 104 -2.46 18.56 -0.32
C SER A 104 -3.19 17.38 -0.95
N VAL A 105 -3.86 16.62 -0.10
CA VAL A 105 -4.72 15.52 -0.47
C VAL A 105 -6.13 15.87 -0.05
N VAL A 106 -7.07 15.80 -0.99
CA VAL A 106 -8.46 16.18 -0.77
C VAL A 106 -9.34 14.99 -1.11
N ASP A 107 -10.05 14.49 -0.12
CA ASP A 107 -11.12 13.52 -0.30
C ASP A 107 -12.31 14.22 -0.97
N THR A 108 -12.85 13.57 -1.99
CA THR A 108 -13.99 14.08 -2.76
C THR A 108 -15.31 13.45 -2.32
N MET A 109 -15.26 12.45 -1.43
CA MET A 109 -16.43 11.81 -0.85
C MET A 109 -16.89 12.58 0.38
N ASP A 110 -18.22 12.74 0.46
CA ASP A 110 -18.88 13.22 1.66
C ASP A 110 -18.78 12.14 2.75
N GLU A 111 -18.48 12.51 4.00
CA GLU A 111 -18.42 11.60 5.17
C GLU A 111 -19.84 11.07 5.52
N GLY A 112 -20.47 10.38 4.57
CA GLY A 112 -21.84 9.86 4.65
C GLY A 112 -21.95 8.34 4.66
N TYR A 113 -20.84 7.62 4.82
CA TYR A 113 -20.85 6.18 5.13
C TYR A 113 -20.46 5.98 6.59
N ASP A 114 -21.44 6.24 7.45
CA ASP A 114 -21.50 5.68 8.79
C ASP A 114 -21.99 4.22 8.64
N ASP A 115 -21.05 3.27 8.49
CA ASP A 115 -21.32 1.83 8.61
C ASP A 115 -21.42 1.43 10.11
N SER A 116 -21.71 2.38 11.00
CA SER A 116 -22.33 2.04 12.29
C SER A 116 -23.82 1.86 12.04
N ASP A 117 -24.25 0.58 11.99
CA ASP A 117 -25.64 0.09 12.02
C ASP A 117 -26.15 -0.70 10.80
N ASP A 118 -25.35 -1.59 10.21
CA ASP A 118 -25.92 -2.77 9.52
C ASP A 118 -25.40 -4.09 10.16
N ASP A 119 -26.33 -4.80 10.81
CA ASP A 119 -26.32 -6.23 11.17
C ASP A 119 -25.60 -6.71 12.46
N LEU A 120 -25.93 -6.10 13.61
CA LEU A 120 -26.08 -6.87 14.85
C LEU A 120 -27.57 -6.99 15.20
N GLU A 121 -28.34 -7.68 14.34
CA GLU A 121 -29.68 -8.14 14.72
C GLU A 121 -29.57 -9.24 15.80
N ASP A 122 -30.06 -8.91 17.00
CA ASP A 122 -30.62 -9.76 18.05
C ASP A 122 -30.00 -11.16 18.27
N PHE A 123 -29.03 -11.22 19.19
CA PHE A 123 -28.81 -12.42 20.02
C PHE A 123 -29.26 -12.17 21.47
N GLU A 124 -30.56 -12.00 21.68
CA GLU A 124 -31.26 -12.34 22.93
C GLU A 124 -32.56 -13.04 22.49
N ASP A 125 -32.77 -14.33 22.71
CA ASP A 125 -33.14 -14.88 24.01
C ASP A 125 -32.94 -16.41 24.03
N GLY A 126 -32.40 -16.95 25.12
CA GLY A 126 -32.40 -18.39 25.33
C GLY A 126 -31.59 -18.90 26.52
N GLU A 127 -31.68 -18.25 27.67
CA GLU A 127 -31.19 -18.83 28.93
C GLU A 127 -31.94 -20.14 29.27
N GLY A 128 -31.19 -21.26 29.33
CA GLY A 128 -31.38 -22.26 30.37
C GLY A 128 -31.96 -23.63 29.99
N PHE A 129 -31.42 -24.64 30.70
CA PHE A 129 -31.83 -26.05 30.85
C PHE A 129 -31.21 -27.02 29.82
N SER A 130 -30.05 -27.63 30.09
CA SER A 130 -29.76 -28.75 31.03
C SER A 130 -30.33 -30.11 30.60
N ASP A 131 -29.40 -31.06 30.49
CA ASP A 131 -29.51 -32.52 30.53
C ASP A 131 -29.93 -33.32 29.28
N PHE A 132 -29.11 -34.35 29.00
CA PHE A 132 -29.41 -35.64 28.35
C PHE A 132 -29.73 -35.60 26.84
N ASP A 133 -29.22 -36.46 25.96
CA ASP A 133 -28.56 -37.77 26.05
C ASP A 133 -27.60 -37.97 24.87
N PHE A 134 -26.50 -38.68 25.11
CA PHE A 134 -25.64 -39.24 24.05
C PHE A 134 -26.22 -40.61 23.70
N GLU A 135 -26.86 -40.76 22.53
CA GLU A 135 -27.16 -42.08 21.97
C GLU A 135 -26.37 -42.30 20.67
N ASP A 136 -25.60 -43.39 20.72
CA ASP A 136 -24.92 -44.07 19.61
C ASP A 136 -25.82 -44.22 18.38
N ASN A 137 -25.23 -44.01 17.20
CA ASN A 137 -25.41 -44.93 16.06
C ASN A 137 -24.27 -44.82 15.04
#